data_AF-A0A2Z3GU73-F1
#
_entry.id   AF-A0A2Z3GU73-F1
#
_cell.length_a   1.000
_cell.length_b   1.000
_cell.length_c   1.000
_cell.angle_alpha   90.00
_cell.angle_beta   90.00
_cell.angle_gamma   90.00
#
_symmetry.space_group_name_H-M   'P 1'
#
loop_
_entity.id
_entity.type
_entity.pdbx_description
1 polymer ?
#
loop_
_entity_poly.entity_id
_entity_poly.type
_entity_poly.pdbx_seq_one_letter_code
_entity_poly.pdbx_strand_id
1 'polypeptide(L)'
;MPDAIESLFAAVSNIVRSAGAWPDGLQRAVSFARDNPTLLARRTFWDTVASHDFNDAFATAAGWARHSLSGIDLSGGWEFVTLTVGDAPEKFQLCHSGPQALAAEKPFRECMFGETLIGVEDLDRCSESGWWWRPDYTVTELFDGVLSYSRSAAPPFHGSDGYFLWHLFASLALVAPLSEPSFRELVLQGCERVYLLSGSGSLFVYLATVTKEGMQYERP
;
A
#
# COMPACT_ATOMS: atom_id res chain seq x y z
N MET A 1 20.66 4.97 -8.68
CA MET A 1 19.71 3.82 -8.57
C MET A 1 18.81 3.92 -7.34
N PRO A 2 19.29 4.32 -6.14
CA PRO A 2 18.41 4.63 -5.00
C PRO A 2 17.28 5.62 -5.36
N ASP A 3 17.64 6.67 -6.10
CA ASP A 3 16.73 7.76 -6.49
C ASP A 3 15.51 7.30 -7.30
N ALA A 4 15.63 6.22 -8.09
CA ALA A 4 14.54 5.74 -8.93
C ALA A 4 13.48 5.00 -8.10
N ILE A 5 13.90 4.17 -7.15
CA ILE A 5 12.99 3.44 -6.25
C ILE A 5 12.30 4.43 -5.32
N GLU A 6 13.06 5.34 -4.72
CA GLU A 6 12.51 6.43 -3.89
C GLU A 6 11.47 7.27 -4.66
N SER A 7 11.77 7.63 -5.91
CA SER A 7 10.83 8.39 -6.75
C SER A 7 9.54 7.61 -7.03
N LEU A 8 9.62 6.30 -7.25
CA LEU A 8 8.44 5.47 -7.50
C LEU A 8 7.56 5.32 -6.25
N PHE A 9 8.16 5.06 -5.09
CA PHE A 9 7.41 4.97 -3.82
C PHE A 9 6.80 6.32 -3.42
N ALA A 10 7.55 7.41 -3.57
CA ALA A 10 7.04 8.76 -3.36
C ALA A 10 5.86 9.07 -4.31
N ALA A 11 5.95 8.64 -5.58
CA ALA A 11 4.86 8.78 -6.52
C ALA A 11 3.62 7.98 -6.10
N VAL A 12 3.78 6.74 -5.61
CA VAL A 12 2.66 5.95 -5.08
C VAL A 12 1.97 6.67 -3.92
N SER A 13 2.71 7.09 -2.89
CA SER A 13 2.14 7.82 -1.75
C SER A 13 1.42 9.10 -2.20
N ASN A 14 2.03 9.89 -3.10
CA ASN A 14 1.44 11.11 -3.64
C ASN A 14 0.15 10.86 -4.45
N ILE A 15 0.12 9.81 -5.27
CA ILE A 15 -1.05 9.47 -6.08
C ILE A 15 -2.18 8.97 -5.18
N VAL A 16 -1.91 8.05 -4.25
CA VAL A 16 -2.91 7.54 -3.29
C VAL A 16 -3.54 8.68 -2.51
N ARG A 17 -2.73 9.63 -2.05
CA ARG A 17 -3.18 10.84 -1.34
C ARG A 17 -4.05 11.77 -2.19
N SER A 18 -3.68 11.99 -3.44
CA SER A 18 -4.32 13.00 -4.30
C SER A 18 -5.48 12.46 -5.13
N ALA A 19 -5.55 11.15 -5.33
CA ALA A 19 -6.59 10.49 -6.10
C ALA A 19 -7.89 10.35 -5.33
N GLY A 20 -7.84 10.14 -4.01
CA GLY A 20 -9.00 9.93 -3.14
C GLY A 20 -9.74 8.60 -3.37
N ALA A 21 -9.77 8.09 -4.61
CA ALA A 21 -10.38 6.81 -4.97
C ALA A 21 -9.86 6.25 -6.32
N TRP A 22 -10.27 5.01 -6.60
CA TRP A 22 -10.31 4.45 -7.94
C TRP A 22 -11.52 5.02 -8.72
N PRO A 23 -11.43 5.33 -10.03
CA PRO A 23 -10.32 5.10 -10.98
C PRO A 23 -9.32 6.26 -11.13
N ASP A 24 -9.53 7.39 -10.44
CA ASP A 24 -8.70 8.60 -10.59
C ASP A 24 -7.20 8.34 -10.31
N GLY A 25 -6.91 7.42 -9.39
CA GLY A 25 -5.54 6.98 -9.09
C GLY A 25 -4.84 6.35 -10.29
N LEU A 26 -5.54 5.53 -11.08
CA LEU A 26 -4.98 4.92 -12.29
C LEU A 26 -4.65 5.97 -13.35
N GLN A 27 -5.54 6.94 -13.55
CA GLN A 27 -5.34 8.02 -14.53
C GLN A 27 -4.11 8.87 -14.18
N ARG A 28 -3.93 9.16 -12.88
CA ARG A 28 -2.75 9.87 -12.38
C ARG A 28 -1.47 9.05 -12.55
N ALA A 29 -1.53 7.72 -12.38
CA ALA A 29 -0.40 6.83 -12.61
C ALA A 29 0.05 6.80 -14.07
N VAL A 30 -0.91 6.67 -14.98
CA VAL A 30 -0.67 6.72 -16.42
C VAL A 30 -0.04 8.06 -16.82
N SER A 31 -0.54 9.16 -16.25
CA SER A 31 0.02 10.50 -16.49
C SER A 31 1.45 10.61 -15.96
N PHE A 32 1.68 10.18 -14.71
CA PHE A 32 3.01 10.14 -14.11
C PHE A 32 4.00 9.33 -14.95
N ALA A 33 3.60 8.16 -15.43
CA ALA A 33 4.45 7.31 -16.27
C ALA A 33 4.82 7.98 -17.60
N ARG A 34 3.86 8.65 -18.24
CA ARG A 34 4.08 9.39 -19.50
C ARG A 34 5.03 10.57 -19.31
N ASP A 35 4.95 11.24 -18.16
CA ASP A 35 5.80 12.39 -17.83
C ASP A 35 7.21 11.97 -17.37
N ASN A 36 7.40 10.69 -16.99
CA ASN A 36 8.66 10.16 -16.45
C ASN A 36 9.18 8.95 -17.25
N PRO A 37 9.46 9.10 -18.56
CA PRO A 37 9.87 7.98 -19.42
C PRO A 37 11.24 7.38 -19.06
N THR A 38 12.05 8.08 -18.27
CA THR A 38 13.33 7.57 -17.73
C THR A 38 13.13 6.60 -16.56
N LEU A 39 12.02 6.71 -15.83
CA LEU A 39 11.63 5.82 -14.74
C LEU A 39 10.74 4.68 -15.24
N LEU A 40 9.85 4.98 -16.20
CA LEU A 40 8.77 4.12 -16.67
C LEU A 40 8.75 4.12 -18.21
N ALA A 41 9.66 3.34 -18.80
CA ALA A 41 10.06 3.50 -20.19
C ALA A 41 9.10 2.88 -21.22
N ARG A 42 8.18 2.02 -20.80
CA ARG A 42 7.35 1.22 -21.72
C ARG A 42 6.06 1.94 -22.09
N ARG A 43 6.13 2.87 -23.05
CA ARG A 43 4.94 3.61 -23.51
C ARG A 43 3.76 2.71 -23.92
N THR A 44 4.03 1.65 -24.69
CA THR A 44 2.98 0.70 -25.10
C THR A 44 2.34 -0.06 -23.94
N PHE A 45 3.08 -0.25 -22.83
CA PHE A 45 2.52 -0.83 -21.61
C PHE A 45 1.50 0.13 -20.98
N TRP A 46 1.86 1.39 -20.80
CA TRP A 46 0.97 2.38 -20.20
C TRP A 46 -0.23 2.75 -21.08
N ASP A 47 -0.11 2.59 -22.41
CA ASP A 47 -1.25 2.70 -23.31
C ASP A 47 -2.22 1.52 -23.13
N THR A 48 -1.72 0.28 -22.96
CA THR A 48 -2.55 -0.87 -22.60
C THR A 48 -3.23 -0.65 -21.24
N VAL A 49 -2.48 -0.24 -20.21
CA VAL A 49 -3.01 0.07 -18.87
C VAL A 49 -4.13 1.12 -18.95
N ALA A 50 -3.94 2.18 -19.72
CA ALA A 50 -4.94 3.24 -19.86
C ALA A 50 -6.25 2.76 -20.52
N SER A 51 -6.18 1.70 -21.33
CA SER A 51 -7.32 1.14 -22.06
C SER A 51 -7.96 -0.09 -21.40
N HIS A 52 -7.31 -0.66 -20.38
CA HIS A 52 -7.75 -1.88 -19.73
C HIS A 52 -8.77 -1.61 -18.62
N ASP A 53 -9.77 -2.46 -18.51
CA ASP A 53 -10.78 -2.37 -17.46
C ASP A 53 -10.34 -3.18 -16.23
N PHE A 54 -9.96 -2.49 -15.17
CA PHE A 54 -9.57 -3.13 -13.90
C PHE A 54 -10.69 -3.12 -12.86
N ASN A 55 -11.92 -2.70 -13.17
CA ASN A 55 -12.95 -2.52 -12.14
C ASN A 55 -13.23 -3.82 -11.35
N ASP A 56 -13.33 -4.95 -12.04
CA ASP A 56 -13.55 -6.26 -11.40
C ASP A 56 -12.34 -6.70 -10.55
N ALA A 57 -11.13 -6.52 -11.10
CA ALA A 57 -9.89 -6.81 -10.40
C ALA A 57 -9.73 -5.95 -9.14
N PHE A 58 -10.06 -4.66 -9.25
CA PHE A 58 -9.99 -3.71 -8.15
C PHE A 58 -11.03 -4.00 -7.08
N ALA A 59 -12.28 -4.29 -7.46
CA ALA A 59 -13.33 -4.69 -6.53
C ALA A 59 -12.95 -5.96 -5.76
N THR A 60 -12.34 -6.93 -6.45
CA THR A 60 -11.81 -8.15 -5.83
C THR A 60 -10.72 -7.82 -4.82
N ALA A 61 -9.73 -7.01 -5.20
CA ALA A 61 -8.63 -6.61 -4.33
C ALA A 61 -9.07 -5.78 -3.12
N ALA A 62 -10.00 -4.85 -3.30
CA ALA A 62 -10.61 -4.07 -2.23
C ALA A 62 -11.43 -4.96 -1.29
N GLY A 63 -12.10 -5.99 -1.81
CA GLY A 63 -12.80 -7.00 -1.02
C GLY A 63 -11.86 -7.79 -0.11
N TRP A 64 -10.69 -8.18 -0.62
CA TRP A 64 -9.65 -8.81 0.20
C TRP A 64 -9.12 -7.86 1.27
N ALA A 65 -8.76 -6.63 0.90
CA ALA A 65 -8.30 -5.62 1.85
C ALA A 65 -9.33 -5.38 2.96
N ARG A 66 -10.61 -5.28 2.60
CA ARG A 66 -11.72 -5.16 3.57
C ARG A 66 -11.78 -6.34 4.53
N HIS A 67 -11.69 -7.56 4.01
CA HIS A 67 -11.72 -8.76 4.84
C HIS A 67 -10.55 -8.77 5.83
N SER A 68 -9.33 -8.54 5.35
CA SER A 68 -8.14 -8.52 6.18
C SER A 68 -8.18 -7.42 7.24
N LEU A 69 -8.52 -6.18 6.85
CA LEU A 69 -8.66 -5.05 7.79
C LEU A 69 -9.71 -5.31 8.88
N SER A 70 -10.77 -6.07 8.56
CA SER A 70 -11.79 -6.44 9.56
C SER A 70 -11.34 -7.50 10.56
N GLY A 71 -10.26 -8.23 10.26
CA GLY A 71 -9.69 -9.26 11.12
C GLY A 71 -8.68 -8.73 12.15
N ILE A 72 -8.24 -7.48 12.01
CA ILE A 72 -7.26 -6.86 12.89
C ILE A 72 -7.92 -6.54 14.24
N ASP A 73 -7.30 -6.94 15.35
CA ASP A 73 -7.70 -6.55 16.71
C ASP A 73 -6.86 -5.38 17.19
N LEU A 74 -7.49 -4.21 17.29
CA LEU A 74 -6.81 -2.98 17.70
C LEU A 74 -7.02 -2.64 19.18
N SER A 75 -7.74 -3.46 19.96
CA SER A 75 -8.22 -3.04 21.27
C SER A 75 -7.11 -2.55 22.22
N GLY A 76 -7.19 -1.27 22.63
CA GLY A 76 -6.41 -0.72 23.75
C GLY A 76 -5.11 0.04 23.43
N GLY A 77 -4.85 0.44 22.18
CA GLY A 77 -3.60 1.14 21.83
C GLY A 77 -3.62 1.90 20.50
N TRP A 78 -2.45 1.99 19.87
CA TRP A 78 -2.29 2.38 18.47
C TRP A 78 -1.67 1.24 17.68
N GLU A 79 -1.80 1.27 16.36
CA GLU A 79 -1.26 0.23 15.50
C GLU A 79 -0.84 0.78 14.14
N PHE A 80 0.11 0.10 13.52
CA PHE A 80 0.42 0.30 12.13
C PHE A 80 0.15 -0.99 11.36
N VAL A 81 -0.42 -0.82 10.18
CA VAL A 81 -0.72 -1.89 9.23
C VAL A 81 0.20 -1.71 8.05
N THR A 82 1.05 -2.70 7.80
CA THR A 82 1.90 -2.71 6.61
C THR A 82 1.25 -3.58 5.55
N LEU A 83 1.06 -3.00 4.38
CA LEU A 83 0.87 -3.74 3.16
C LEU A 83 2.25 -4.12 2.63
N THR A 84 2.58 -5.41 2.70
CA THR A 84 3.75 -5.95 2.01
C THR A 84 3.32 -6.50 0.66
N VAL A 85 3.82 -5.86 -0.37
CA VAL A 85 3.64 -6.21 -1.76
C VAL A 85 4.82 -7.10 -2.17
N GLY A 86 4.59 -8.41 -2.27
CA GLY A 86 5.63 -9.35 -2.74
C GLY A 86 6.00 -9.15 -4.21
N ASP A 87 6.89 -10.01 -4.72
CA ASP A 87 7.37 -9.96 -6.12
C ASP A 87 6.29 -10.19 -7.19
N ALA A 88 5.05 -10.43 -6.77
CA ALA A 88 3.95 -10.82 -7.63
C ALA A 88 2.60 -10.28 -7.09
N PRO A 89 1.61 -10.04 -7.97
CA PRO A 89 0.27 -9.55 -7.61
C PRO A 89 -0.50 -10.49 -6.69
N GLU A 90 -0.16 -11.78 -6.72
CA GLU A 90 -0.70 -12.81 -5.85
C GLU A 90 -0.07 -12.86 -4.44
N LYS A 91 0.65 -11.82 -4.02
CA LYS A 91 1.29 -11.76 -2.69
C LYS A 91 1.02 -10.44 -2.00
N PHE A 92 -0.26 -10.17 -1.78
CA PHE A 92 -0.70 -9.12 -0.88
C PHE A 92 -0.72 -9.70 0.53
N GLN A 93 0.19 -9.22 1.36
CA GLN A 93 0.28 -9.60 2.76
C GLN A 93 0.03 -8.36 3.62
N LEU A 94 -1.00 -8.41 4.45
CA LEU A 94 -1.18 -7.42 5.50
C LEU A 94 -0.53 -7.94 6.77
N CYS A 95 0.38 -7.15 7.30
CA CYS A 95 1.03 -7.39 8.56
C CYS A 95 0.69 -6.28 9.53
N HIS A 96 0.66 -6.64 10.79
CA HIS A 96 0.40 -5.72 11.87
C HIS A 96 1.16 -6.17 13.12
N SER A 97 1.47 -5.23 14.00
CA SER A 97 2.19 -5.51 15.24
C SER A 97 1.27 -5.95 16.39
N GLY A 98 -0.05 -5.90 16.19
CA GLY A 98 -1.03 -5.83 17.27
C GLY A 98 -0.92 -4.53 18.07
N PRO A 99 -1.71 -4.39 19.15
CA PRO A 99 -1.81 -3.13 19.89
C PRO A 99 -0.47 -2.76 20.52
N GLN A 100 -0.02 -1.53 20.26
CA GLN A 100 1.21 -0.97 20.81
C GLN A 100 0.91 0.06 21.92
N ALA A 101 1.86 0.22 22.84
CA ALA A 101 1.77 1.21 23.92
C ALA A 101 1.88 2.63 23.36
N LEU A 102 1.00 3.55 23.77
CA LEU A 102 1.00 4.96 23.33
C LEU A 102 2.34 5.68 23.52
N ALA A 103 3.12 5.31 24.54
CA ALA A 103 4.45 5.88 24.77
C ALA A 103 5.45 5.60 23.64
N ALA A 104 5.29 4.47 22.94
CA ALA A 104 6.12 4.07 21.81
C ALA A 104 5.75 4.79 20.49
N GLU A 105 4.62 5.50 20.45
CA GLU A 105 4.11 6.15 19.24
C GLU A 105 5.05 7.26 18.74
N LYS A 106 5.62 8.05 19.66
CA LYS A 106 6.48 9.18 19.29
C LYS A 106 7.76 8.73 18.56
N PRO A 107 8.58 7.79 19.09
CA PRO A 107 9.72 7.24 18.37
C PRO A 107 9.35 6.66 17.00
N PHE A 108 8.20 6.00 16.90
CA PHE A 108 7.71 5.44 15.65
C PHE A 108 7.34 6.53 14.63
N ARG A 109 6.62 7.58 15.04
CA ARG A 109 6.31 8.73 14.18
C ARG A 109 7.57 9.48 13.73
N GLU A 110 8.55 9.63 14.61
CA GLU A 110 9.85 10.26 14.26
C GLU A 110 10.61 9.44 13.21
N CYS A 111 10.55 8.11 13.28
CA CYS A 111 11.10 7.23 12.25
C CYS A 111 10.31 7.29 10.95
N MET A 112 8.98 7.17 11.00
CA MET A 112 8.14 7.16 9.81
C MET A 112 8.11 8.48 9.04
N PHE A 113 8.10 9.60 9.75
CA PHE A 113 7.97 10.93 9.16
C PHE A 113 9.32 11.67 9.09
N GLY A 114 10.43 10.98 9.34
CA GLY A 114 11.77 11.54 9.15
C GLY A 114 12.30 11.35 7.74
N GLU A 115 11.79 10.36 7.00
CA GLU A 115 12.32 9.94 5.70
C GLU A 115 11.20 9.59 4.70
N THR A 116 11.53 9.58 3.41
CA THR A 116 10.58 9.21 2.34
C THR A 116 10.37 7.69 2.24
N LEU A 117 11.42 6.92 2.53
CA LEU A 117 11.38 5.47 2.62
C LEU A 117 11.78 5.06 4.02
N ILE A 118 11.11 4.04 4.54
CA ILE A 118 11.37 3.51 5.86
C ILE A 118 11.93 2.10 5.67
N GLY A 119 13.13 1.89 6.19
CA GLY A 119 13.75 0.58 6.23
C GLY A 119 13.00 -0.33 7.19
N VAL A 120 12.93 -1.60 6.82
CA VAL A 120 12.30 -2.61 7.65
C VAL A 120 12.94 -2.68 9.04
N GLU A 121 14.28 -2.64 9.10
CA GLU A 121 15.04 -2.65 10.36
C GLU A 121 14.77 -1.41 11.24
N ASP A 122 14.33 -0.30 10.65
CA ASP A 122 13.93 0.89 11.39
C ASP A 122 12.53 0.74 11.98
N LEU A 123 11.60 0.11 11.24
CA LEU A 123 10.30 -0.30 11.79
C LEU A 123 10.47 -1.27 12.96
N ASP A 124 11.36 -2.26 12.85
CA ASP A 124 11.68 -3.22 13.92
C ASP A 124 12.11 -2.50 15.19
N ARG A 125 13.06 -1.58 15.05
CA ARG A 125 13.68 -0.85 16.16
C ARG A 125 12.68 0.05 16.87
N CYS A 126 11.72 0.60 16.13
CA CYS A 126 10.67 1.45 16.67
C CYS A 126 9.48 0.67 17.23
N SER A 127 9.32 -0.59 16.85
CA SER A 127 8.34 -1.50 17.47
C SER A 127 8.93 -2.13 18.74
N GLU A 128 8.37 -1.83 19.91
CA GLU A 128 8.86 -2.42 21.18
C GLU A 128 8.66 -3.94 21.25
N SER A 129 7.94 -4.52 20.30
CA SER A 129 7.44 -5.89 20.36
C SER A 129 8.26 -6.92 19.58
N GLY A 130 9.08 -6.60 18.57
CA GLY A 130 9.85 -7.63 17.84
C GLY A 130 9.00 -8.73 17.15
N TRP A 131 7.67 -8.54 17.07
CA TRP A 131 6.66 -9.47 16.54
C TRP A 131 5.91 -8.86 15.33
N TRP A 132 6.48 -7.87 14.65
CA TRP A 132 5.84 -7.02 13.64
C TRP A 132 5.49 -7.73 12.30
N TRP A 133 5.83 -9.02 12.15
CA TRP A 133 5.39 -9.91 11.06
C TRP A 133 4.35 -10.92 11.52
N ARG A 134 3.18 -10.49 11.98
CA ARG A 134 2.02 -11.39 12.00
C ARG A 134 1.29 -11.24 10.67
N PRO A 135 1.49 -12.16 9.70
CA PRO A 135 0.62 -12.21 8.54
C PRO A 135 -0.80 -12.51 9.01
N ASP A 136 -1.70 -11.56 8.84
CA ASP A 136 -3.13 -11.82 9.05
C ASP A 136 -3.77 -12.47 7.85
N TYR A 137 -3.22 -12.19 6.66
CA TYR A 137 -3.80 -12.68 5.43
C TYR A 137 -2.76 -12.76 4.32
N THR A 138 -2.79 -13.87 3.58
CA THR A 138 -2.09 -14.03 2.30
C THR A 138 -3.15 -14.13 1.22
N VAL A 139 -3.30 -13.09 0.40
CA VAL A 139 -4.16 -13.13 -0.79
C VAL A 139 -3.48 -13.99 -1.83
N THR A 140 -4.13 -15.02 -2.36
CA THR A 140 -3.42 -15.99 -3.18
C THR A 140 -3.53 -15.87 -4.68
N GLU A 141 -4.51 -15.21 -5.32
CA GLU A 141 -4.51 -15.05 -6.80
C GLU A 141 -5.42 -13.91 -7.30
N LEU A 142 -4.84 -12.92 -8.02
CA LEU A 142 -5.59 -11.96 -8.86
C LEU A 142 -5.39 -12.33 -10.33
N PHE A 143 -6.48 -12.73 -10.99
CA PHE A 143 -6.49 -12.97 -12.43
C PHE A 143 -6.78 -11.69 -13.20
N ASP A 144 -5.75 -10.90 -13.43
CA ASP A 144 -5.78 -9.79 -14.36
C ASP A 144 -4.49 -9.84 -15.19
N GLY A 145 -4.59 -10.11 -16.48
CA GLY A 145 -3.42 -10.32 -17.34
C GLY A 145 -2.44 -9.15 -17.38
N VAL A 146 -2.82 -7.94 -16.97
CA VAL A 146 -1.92 -6.77 -16.88
C VAL A 146 -1.21 -6.69 -15.52
N LEU A 147 -1.80 -7.24 -14.46
CA LEU A 147 -1.21 -7.31 -13.13
C LEU A 147 -0.46 -8.63 -12.89
N SER A 148 -0.98 -9.77 -13.42
CA SER A 148 -0.56 -11.16 -13.19
C SER A 148 0.91 -11.44 -13.56
N TYR A 149 1.59 -12.17 -12.68
CA TYR A 149 2.91 -12.74 -12.93
C TYR A 149 2.77 -14.18 -13.46
N SER A 150 2.68 -14.38 -14.78
CA SER A 150 2.63 -15.75 -15.31
C SER A 150 4.03 -16.38 -15.27
N ARG A 151 4.21 -17.47 -14.52
CA ARG A 151 5.40 -18.34 -14.60
C ARG A 151 5.51 -19.11 -15.93
N SER A 152 4.53 -18.99 -16.83
CA SER A 152 4.49 -19.74 -18.09
C SER A 152 3.94 -18.92 -19.26
N ALA A 153 4.85 -18.54 -20.15
CA ALA A 153 4.69 -18.30 -21.60
C ALA A 153 4.03 -17.00 -22.14
N ALA A 154 3.63 -16.03 -21.31
CA ALA A 154 3.50 -14.62 -21.76
C ALA A 154 4.64 -13.79 -21.15
N PRO A 155 5.18 -12.75 -21.81
CA PRO A 155 6.33 -12.03 -21.29
C PRO A 155 5.99 -11.52 -19.88
N PRO A 156 6.61 -12.06 -18.83
CA PRO A 156 6.31 -11.66 -17.47
C PRO A 156 6.64 -10.18 -17.33
N PHE A 157 5.76 -9.41 -16.70
CA PHE A 157 5.98 -7.98 -16.47
C PHE A 157 7.13 -7.82 -15.47
N HIS A 158 8.34 -7.76 -16.01
CA HIS A 158 9.56 -7.48 -15.29
C HIS A 158 9.96 -6.04 -15.51
N GLY A 159 10.22 -5.31 -14.42
CA GLY A 159 10.75 -3.95 -14.43
C GLY A 159 9.92 -2.97 -13.60
N SER A 160 10.37 -1.71 -13.60
CA SER A 160 9.76 -0.62 -12.84
C SER A 160 8.30 -0.37 -13.19
N ASP A 161 7.89 -0.60 -14.45
CA ASP A 161 6.51 -0.38 -14.92
C ASP A 161 5.48 -1.26 -14.19
N GLY A 162 5.66 -2.58 -14.25
CA GLY A 162 4.75 -3.54 -13.62
C GLY A 162 4.79 -3.42 -12.09
N TYR A 163 5.99 -3.22 -11.54
CA TYR A 163 6.17 -3.01 -10.10
C TYR A 163 5.43 -1.76 -9.60
N PHE A 164 5.58 -0.63 -10.28
CA PHE A 164 4.91 0.61 -9.91
C PHE A 164 3.38 0.50 -10.01
N LEU A 165 2.87 -0.07 -11.12
CA LEU A 165 1.44 -0.29 -11.30
C LEU A 165 0.87 -1.16 -10.18
N TRP A 166 1.55 -2.28 -9.88
CA TRP A 166 1.12 -3.21 -8.86
C TRP A 166 1.11 -2.59 -7.46
N HIS A 167 2.20 -1.93 -7.08
CA HIS A 167 2.32 -1.28 -5.77
C HIS A 167 1.26 -0.19 -5.59
N LEU A 168 1.00 0.60 -6.63
CA LEU A 168 -0.07 1.60 -6.62
C LEU A 168 -1.45 0.96 -6.51
N PHE A 169 -1.73 -0.05 -7.33
CA PHE A 169 -3.02 -0.74 -7.36
C PHE A 169 -3.36 -1.33 -5.99
N ALA A 170 -2.41 -2.05 -5.40
CA ALA A 170 -2.54 -2.63 -4.07
C ALA A 170 -2.76 -1.55 -2.99
N SER A 171 -2.03 -0.43 -3.08
CA SER A 171 -2.20 0.70 -2.14
C SER A 171 -3.57 1.37 -2.26
N LEU A 172 -4.08 1.57 -3.48
CA LEU A 172 -5.42 2.11 -3.72
C LEU A 172 -6.51 1.15 -3.22
N ALA A 173 -6.34 -0.15 -3.45
CA ALA A 173 -7.27 -1.17 -2.98
C ALA A 173 -7.32 -1.25 -1.44
N LEU A 174 -6.17 -1.05 -0.77
CA LEU A 174 -6.09 -1.00 0.69
C LEU A 174 -6.89 0.16 1.28
N VAL A 175 -6.78 1.36 0.69
CA VAL A 175 -7.44 2.56 1.23
C VAL A 175 -8.91 2.67 0.84
N ALA A 176 -9.33 2.01 -0.25
CA ALA A 176 -10.70 2.07 -0.76
C ALA A 176 -11.79 1.76 0.29
N PRO A 177 -11.76 0.63 1.03
CA PRO A 177 -12.80 0.33 2.02
C PRO A 177 -12.81 1.33 3.18
N LEU A 178 -11.68 2.00 3.46
CA LEU A 178 -11.55 3.01 4.52
C LEU A 178 -12.13 4.38 4.13
N SER A 179 -12.65 4.53 2.90
CA SER A 179 -13.48 5.69 2.55
C SER A 179 -14.87 5.63 3.21
N GLU A 180 -15.35 4.43 3.57
CA GLU A 180 -16.63 4.23 4.25
C GLU A 180 -16.53 4.55 5.75
N PRO A 181 -17.27 5.54 6.29
CA PRO A 181 -17.18 5.91 7.69
C PRO A 181 -17.44 4.76 8.66
N SER A 182 -18.47 3.94 8.38
CA SER A 182 -18.83 2.79 9.22
C SER A 182 -17.76 1.70 9.22
N PHE A 183 -17.08 1.50 8.09
CA PHE A 183 -15.97 0.54 8.02
C PHE A 183 -14.74 1.06 8.74
N ARG A 184 -14.42 2.36 8.65
CA ARG A 184 -13.35 2.95 9.46
C ARG A 184 -13.60 2.79 10.95
N GLU A 185 -14.81 3.05 11.41
CA GLU A 185 -15.17 2.87 12.83
C GLU A 185 -15.00 1.42 13.27
N LEU A 186 -15.39 0.46 12.42
CA LEU A 186 -15.18 -0.96 12.65
C LEU A 186 -13.69 -1.30 12.76
N VAL A 187 -12.86 -0.83 11.82
CA VAL A 187 -11.42 -1.09 11.82
C VAL A 187 -10.76 -0.49 13.05
N LEU A 188 -11.11 0.74 13.43
CA LEU A 188 -10.49 1.43 14.56
C LEU A 188 -10.79 0.77 15.91
N GLN A 189 -11.90 0.04 16.08
CA GLN A 189 -12.27 -0.67 17.33
C GLN A 189 -12.11 0.14 18.62
N GLY A 190 -12.31 1.47 18.55
CA GLY A 190 -12.17 2.38 19.68
C GLY A 190 -10.82 3.09 19.78
N CYS A 191 -9.82 2.69 18.97
CA CYS A 191 -8.54 3.40 18.85
C CYS A 191 -8.72 4.77 18.19
N GLU A 192 -7.80 5.68 18.52
CA GLU A 192 -7.82 7.02 17.95
C GLU A 192 -7.38 7.02 16.48
N ARG A 193 -6.40 6.18 16.14
CA ARG A 193 -5.80 6.15 14.81
C ARG A 193 -5.08 4.86 14.45
N VAL A 194 -4.92 4.61 13.15
CA VAL A 194 -4.10 3.55 12.56
C VAL A 194 -3.19 4.13 11.48
N TYR A 195 -1.93 3.73 11.45
CA TYR A 195 -0.98 4.13 10.42
C TYR A 195 -0.95 3.09 9.30
N LEU A 196 -1.16 3.52 8.05
CA LEU A 196 -1.06 2.66 6.88
C LEU A 196 0.29 2.88 6.21
N LEU A 197 1.04 1.80 6.09
CA LEU A 197 2.30 1.72 5.36
C LEU A 197 2.09 0.81 4.16
N SER A 198 2.74 1.11 3.04
CA SER A 198 2.86 0.17 1.93
C SER A 198 4.31 -0.01 1.58
N GLY A 199 4.71 -1.25 1.40
CA GLY A 199 6.08 -1.59 1.11
C GLY A 199 6.22 -2.81 0.23
N SER A 200 7.47 -3.13 -0.07
CA SER A 200 7.84 -4.31 -0.82
C SER A 200 9.27 -4.71 -0.44
N GLY A 201 9.46 -6.00 -0.15
CA GLY A 201 10.70 -6.47 0.43
C GLY A 201 10.95 -5.83 1.80
N SER A 202 11.99 -5.00 1.89
CA SER A 202 12.47 -4.38 3.14
C SER A 202 12.28 -2.86 3.19
N LEU A 203 11.48 -2.28 2.29
CA LEU A 203 11.28 -0.84 2.18
C LEU A 203 9.79 -0.51 2.17
N PHE A 204 9.42 0.53 2.92
CA PHE A 204 8.04 0.98 3.10
C PHE A 204 7.90 2.48 2.88
N VAL A 205 6.72 2.92 2.47
CA VAL A 205 6.31 4.33 2.44
C VAL A 205 5.03 4.48 3.24
N TYR A 206 4.91 5.61 3.93
CA TYR A 206 3.67 6.01 4.59
C TYR A 206 2.60 6.38 3.55
N LEU A 207 1.40 5.79 3.70
CA LEU A 207 0.25 6.08 2.85
C LEU A 207 -0.70 7.07 3.50
N ALA A 208 -1.16 6.79 4.71
CA ALA A 208 -2.17 7.58 5.40
C ALA A 208 -2.26 7.22 6.89
N THR A 209 -2.82 8.12 7.69
CA THR A 209 -3.27 7.88 9.06
C THR A 209 -4.79 7.85 9.04
N VAL A 210 -5.38 6.71 9.41
CA VAL A 210 -6.83 6.54 9.51
C VAL A 210 -7.27 7.01 10.89
N THR A 211 -8.23 7.92 10.94
CA THR A 211 -8.87 8.39 12.17
C THR A 211 -10.40 8.31 12.02
N LYS A 212 -11.13 8.62 13.10
CA LYS A 212 -12.61 8.63 13.06
C LYS A 212 -13.13 9.66 12.04
N GLU A 213 -12.45 10.80 11.94
CA GLU A 213 -12.79 11.90 11.06
C GLU A 213 -12.51 11.57 9.59
N GLY A 214 -11.46 10.80 9.30
CA GLY A 214 -10.97 10.69 7.93
C GLY A 214 -9.69 9.90 7.77
N MET A 215 -9.28 9.75 6.52
CA MET A 215 -7.87 9.52 6.22
C MET A 215 -7.14 10.86 6.26
N GLN A 216 -6.06 10.92 7.02
CA GLN A 216 -5.16 12.06 7.13
C GLN A 216 -3.84 11.72 6.44
N TYR A 217 -3.20 12.73 5.88
CA TYR A 217 -1.94 12.57 5.15
C TYR A 217 -0.88 13.44 5.79
N GLU A 218 -0.17 12.85 6.73
CA GLU A 218 0.96 13.48 7.38
C GLU A 218 2.11 13.63 6.36
N ARG A 219 2.88 14.71 6.48
CA ARG A 219 4.06 14.89 5.62
C ARG A 219 5.25 14.20 6.30
N PRO A 220 6.02 13.38 5.57
CA PRO A 220 7.42 13.18 5.94
C PRO A 220 8.19 14.51 5.80
#